data_AF-A0AAU5UKY8-F1
#
_entry.id   AF-A0AAU5UKY8-F1
#
_cell.length_a   1.000
_cell.length_b   1.000
_cell.length_c   1.000
_cell.angle_alpha   90.00
_cell.angle_beta   90.00
_cell.angle_gamma   90.00
#
_symmetry.space_group_name_H-M   'P 1'
#
loop_
_entity.id
_entity.type
_entity.pdbx_description
1 polymer ?
#
loop_
_entity_poly.entity_id
_entity_poly.type
_entity_poly.pdbx_seq_one_letter_code
_entity_poly.pdbx_strand_id
1 'polypeptide(L)'
;MKPTDEIDDLLTRAGARWRAEQETPPEPDLEYMLTGGRRPRRRWVPALAAASVAVIAAGVLIVLPSPAKDPTAAVGSPQPFAQGNHQPNDELLVEPGDKVQVSGRIIAVPGKTPVFCAPLAETAIGYPPGKEPAPSCPDEFAVKLNGLDLDQVPGLKTIKGVRTGGATVTGLWGDRSIDVQQQSREITPPPTAEPKLPCAAPPGGWPSKPSNIYSAPVRAFLAANAGQVYGPITFYPNGRSRNAPVVMMLGVAHGDVAAVRAAFEKVYSGNLCVTSVLMSEADSDRVREALDQIVTKKDLGVYQSGGAGMMGGPAPISLLVYTEQVKAALAPVGLDLLDVHSDVRPVS
;
A
#
# COMPACT_ATOMS: atom_id res chain seq x y z
N MET A 1 43.37 -22.63 -13.55
CA MET A 1 41.96 -23.00 -13.36
C MET A 1 41.24 -21.78 -12.80
N LYS A 2 40.10 -21.39 -13.38
CA LYS A 2 39.37 -20.20 -12.93
C LYS A 2 38.49 -20.57 -11.74
N PRO A 3 38.49 -19.81 -10.63
CA PRO A 3 37.71 -20.11 -9.43
C PRO A 3 36.18 -20.20 -9.65
N THR A 4 35.69 -19.72 -10.79
CA THR A 4 34.26 -19.74 -11.15
C THR A 4 33.75 -21.13 -11.51
N ASP A 5 34.63 -22.02 -12.01
CA ASP A 5 34.20 -23.31 -12.56
C ASP A 5 33.80 -24.31 -11.45
N GLU A 6 34.38 -24.20 -10.25
CA GLU A 6 34.07 -25.09 -9.12
C GLU A 6 32.68 -24.83 -8.50
N ILE A 7 32.27 -23.55 -8.46
CA ILE A 7 30.95 -23.18 -7.93
C ILE A 7 29.86 -23.62 -8.91
N ASP A 8 30.06 -23.43 -10.21
CA ASP A 8 29.11 -23.87 -11.23
C ASP A 8 28.95 -25.39 -11.25
N ASP A 9 30.04 -26.14 -11.06
CA ASP A 9 30.01 -27.60 -10.94
C ASP A 9 29.33 -28.08 -9.64
N LEU A 10 29.47 -27.34 -8.54
CA LEU A 10 28.76 -27.62 -7.29
C LEU A 10 27.26 -27.37 -7.43
N LEU A 11 26.87 -26.24 -8.01
CA LEU A 11 25.46 -25.88 -8.24
C LEU A 11 24.80 -26.85 -9.22
N THR A 12 25.52 -27.25 -10.27
CA THR A 12 25.02 -28.22 -11.26
C THR A 12 24.78 -29.59 -10.61
N ARG A 13 25.71 -30.08 -9.77
CA ARG A 13 25.55 -31.34 -9.05
C ARG A 13 24.44 -31.29 -7.99
N ALA A 14 24.33 -30.18 -7.26
CA ALA A 14 23.27 -29.98 -6.29
C ALA A 14 21.88 -29.94 -6.97
N GLY A 15 21.76 -29.23 -8.10
CA GLY A 15 20.53 -29.20 -8.88
C GLY A 15 20.16 -30.55 -9.47
N ALA A 16 21.13 -31.35 -9.91
CA ALA A 16 20.89 -32.71 -10.39
C ALA A 16 20.37 -33.63 -9.27
N ARG A 17 20.99 -33.56 -8.08
CA ARG A 17 20.57 -34.35 -6.92
C ARG A 17 19.17 -33.97 -6.44
N TRP A 18 18.88 -32.67 -6.36
CA TRP A 18 17.56 -32.17 -5.99
C TRP A 18 16.45 -32.69 -6.93
N ARG A 19 16.68 -32.70 -8.26
CA ARG A 19 15.72 -33.25 -9.23
C ARG A 19 15.52 -34.75 -9.10
N ALA A 20 16.56 -35.50 -8.70
CA ALA A 20 16.48 -36.95 -8.50
C ALA A 20 15.73 -37.32 -7.21
N GLU A 21 15.70 -36.41 -6.23
CA GLU A 21 15.01 -36.60 -4.94
C GLU A 21 13.54 -36.14 -4.96
N GLN A 22 13.07 -35.50 -6.04
CA GLN A 22 11.66 -35.18 -6.19
C GLN A 22 10.86 -36.46 -6.46
N GLU A 23 9.79 -36.70 -5.70
CA GLU A 23 8.80 -37.72 -6.05
C GLU A 23 8.25 -37.43 -7.45
N THR A 24 8.12 -38.47 -8.28
CA THR A 24 7.49 -38.34 -9.60
C THR A 24 6.15 -37.65 -9.45
N PRO A 25 5.89 -36.57 -10.20
CA PRO A 25 4.60 -35.90 -10.18
C PRO A 25 3.51 -36.96 -10.39
N PRO A 26 2.38 -36.88 -9.67
CA PRO A 26 1.26 -37.77 -9.95
C PRO A 26 0.92 -37.67 -11.43
N GLU A 27 0.74 -38.82 -12.09
CA GLU A 27 0.38 -38.83 -13.50
C GLU A 27 -0.87 -37.96 -13.67
N PRO A 28 -0.85 -36.98 -14.60
CA PRO A 28 -2.02 -36.18 -14.86
C PRO A 28 -3.16 -37.14 -15.23
N ASP A 29 -4.30 -37.01 -14.53
CA ASP A 29 -5.49 -37.80 -14.81
C ASP A 29 -6.03 -37.41 -16.20
N LEU A 30 -5.50 -38.09 -17.22
CA LEU A 30 -5.85 -37.89 -18.62
C LEU A 30 -7.30 -38.29 -18.88
N GLU A 31 -7.89 -39.18 -18.08
CA GLU A 31 -9.30 -39.52 -18.17
C GLU A 31 -10.18 -38.34 -17.76
N TYR A 32 -9.85 -37.62 -16.69
CA TYR A 32 -10.58 -36.42 -16.28
C TYR A 32 -10.44 -35.28 -17.32
N MET A 33 -9.26 -35.13 -17.93
CA MET A 33 -9.01 -34.11 -18.94
C MET A 33 -9.67 -34.41 -20.30
N LEU A 34 -9.75 -35.68 -20.70
CA LEU A 34 -10.35 -36.08 -21.98
C LEU A 34 -11.86 -36.24 -21.90
N THR A 35 -12.39 -36.71 -20.77
CA THR A 35 -13.85 -36.92 -20.61
C THR A 35 -14.59 -35.71 -20.08
N GLY A 36 -13.86 -34.71 -19.54
CA GLY A 36 -14.31 -33.37 -19.19
C GLY A 36 -15.80 -33.29 -18.90
N GLY A 37 -16.24 -33.85 -17.75
CA GLY A 37 -17.61 -34.19 -17.32
C GLY A 37 -18.78 -33.31 -17.77
N ARG A 38 -18.98 -33.15 -19.08
CA ARG A 38 -19.98 -32.31 -19.73
C ARG A 38 -20.46 -33.00 -20.99
N ARG A 39 -21.77 -33.27 -21.01
CA ARG A 39 -22.49 -33.88 -22.13
C ARG A 39 -22.22 -33.14 -23.45
N PRO A 40 -22.05 -33.87 -24.57
CA PRO A 40 -21.71 -33.28 -25.86
C PRO A 40 -22.90 -32.53 -26.45
N ARG A 41 -22.82 -31.20 -26.54
CA ARG A 41 -23.69 -30.40 -27.42
C ARG A 41 -23.00 -30.19 -28.77
N ARG A 42 -23.70 -30.64 -29.81
CA ARG A 42 -23.33 -30.63 -31.24
C ARG A 42 -22.70 -29.32 -31.70
N ARG A 43 -21.55 -29.46 -32.38
CA ARG A 43 -20.88 -28.46 -33.22
C ARG A 43 -21.77 -28.02 -34.38
N TRP A 44 -21.75 -26.72 -34.66
CA TRP A 44 -21.90 -26.16 -36.00
C TRP A 44 -20.75 -25.15 -36.18
N VAL A 45 -19.95 -25.36 -37.23
CA VAL A 45 -18.90 -24.44 -37.69
C VAL A 45 -19.28 -24.01 -39.09
N PRO A 46 -19.17 -22.71 -39.42
CA PRO A 46 -18.84 -22.32 -40.77
C PRO A 46 -17.50 -21.58 -40.80
N ALA A 47 -16.67 -22.01 -41.76
CA ALA A 47 -15.46 -21.34 -42.20
C ALA A 47 -15.80 -20.19 -43.16
N LEU A 48 -15.18 -19.02 -42.98
CA LEU A 48 -15.00 -17.95 -43.98
C LEU A 48 -13.71 -17.19 -43.56
N ALA A 49 -12.61 -17.33 -44.29
CA ALA A 49 -12.22 -16.58 -45.49
C ALA A 49 -11.71 -15.15 -45.17
N ALA A 50 -10.46 -14.91 -45.57
CA ALA A 50 -9.69 -13.69 -45.38
C ALA A 50 -10.21 -12.51 -46.20
N ALA A 51 -10.02 -11.29 -45.69
CA ALA A 51 -9.81 -10.09 -46.50
C ALA A 51 -9.10 -9.01 -45.68
N SER A 52 -7.89 -8.69 -46.13
CA SER A 52 -7.06 -7.57 -45.70
C SER A 52 -7.67 -6.25 -46.15
N VAL A 53 -7.75 -5.25 -45.26
CA VAL A 53 -7.78 -3.83 -45.64
C VAL A 53 -6.95 -3.04 -44.62
N ALA A 54 -5.77 -2.60 -45.05
CA ALA A 54 -4.99 -1.60 -44.34
C ALA A 54 -5.55 -0.22 -44.73
N VAL A 55 -6.13 0.50 -43.77
CA VAL A 55 -6.47 1.93 -43.94
C VAL A 55 -5.36 2.74 -43.30
N ILE A 56 -4.53 3.36 -44.15
CA ILE A 56 -3.62 4.42 -43.74
C ILE A 56 -4.47 5.67 -43.50
N ALA A 57 -4.73 5.99 -42.25
CA ALA A 57 -5.32 7.28 -41.88
C ALA A 57 -4.21 8.33 -41.87
N ALA A 58 -4.22 9.22 -42.87
CA ALA A 58 -3.45 10.45 -42.84
C ALA A 58 -4.00 11.36 -41.73
N GLY A 59 -3.21 11.54 -40.67
CA GLY A 59 -3.49 12.49 -39.61
C GLY A 59 -3.32 13.92 -40.12
N VAL A 60 -4.42 14.63 -40.28
CA VAL A 60 -4.42 16.10 -40.39
C VAL A 60 -4.11 16.66 -39.02
N LEU A 61 -2.96 17.33 -38.89
CA LEU A 61 -2.63 18.19 -37.75
C LEU A 61 -3.57 19.40 -37.77
N ILE A 62 -4.67 19.35 -37.02
CA ILE A 62 -5.44 20.53 -36.68
C ILE A 62 -4.70 21.24 -35.55
N VAL A 63 -3.94 22.27 -35.90
CA VAL A 63 -3.39 23.26 -34.98
C VAL A 63 -4.57 23.97 -34.32
N LEU A 64 -4.78 23.73 -33.03
CA LEU A 64 -5.73 24.49 -32.22
C LEU A 64 -5.26 25.96 -32.13
N PRO A 65 -6.15 26.94 -32.30
CA PRO A 65 -5.82 28.34 -32.11
C PRO A 65 -5.50 28.61 -30.64
N SER A 66 -4.39 29.32 -30.40
CA SER A 66 -3.97 29.80 -29.10
C SER A 66 -5.13 30.54 -28.40
N PRO A 67 -5.44 30.25 -27.12
CA PRO A 67 -6.39 31.06 -26.39
C PRO A 67 -5.83 32.47 -26.18
N ALA A 68 -6.72 33.44 -26.40
CA ALA A 68 -6.46 34.85 -26.24
C ALA A 68 -5.99 35.20 -24.83
N LYS A 69 -5.06 36.15 -24.77
CA LYS A 69 -4.67 36.94 -23.60
C LYS A 69 -5.88 37.36 -22.76
N ASP A 70 -5.79 37.02 -21.48
CA ASP A 70 -6.35 37.66 -20.27
C ASP A 70 -7.63 38.49 -20.40
N PRO A 71 -8.61 38.17 -19.55
CA PRO A 71 -9.21 39.18 -18.70
C PRO A 71 -8.80 38.92 -17.25
N THR A 72 -8.14 39.94 -16.69
CA THR A 72 -7.76 40.09 -15.29
C THR A 72 -8.97 39.88 -14.38
N ALA A 73 -9.16 38.65 -13.89
CA ALA A 73 -10.13 38.36 -12.85
C ALA A 73 -9.52 38.78 -11.50
N ALA A 74 -10.32 39.54 -10.74
CA ALA A 74 -9.95 40.10 -9.45
C ALA A 74 -9.41 39.01 -8.50
N VAL A 75 -8.19 39.22 -8.04
CA VAL A 75 -7.59 38.50 -6.91
C VAL A 75 -8.42 38.84 -5.68
N GLY A 76 -9.35 37.94 -5.32
CA GLY A 76 -9.98 37.93 -4.01
C GLY A 76 -8.90 37.68 -2.97
N SER A 77 -8.65 38.68 -2.13
CA SER A 77 -7.71 38.60 -1.02
C SER A 77 -8.03 37.36 -0.16
N PRO A 78 -7.06 36.48 0.13
CA PRO A 78 -7.27 35.37 1.04
C PRO A 78 -7.67 35.91 2.41
N GLN A 79 -8.85 35.53 2.90
CA GLN A 79 -9.25 35.79 4.27
C GLN A 79 -8.27 35.08 5.21
N PRO A 80 -7.66 35.79 6.19
CA PRO A 80 -6.80 35.16 7.18
C PRO A 80 -7.71 34.47 8.20
N PHE A 81 -7.93 33.17 8.02
CA PHE A 81 -8.38 32.33 9.12
C PHE A 81 -7.19 32.17 10.07
N ALA A 82 -7.17 32.97 11.14
CA ALA A 82 -6.32 32.75 12.29
C ALA A 82 -6.82 31.51 13.06
N GLN A 83 -6.75 30.34 12.44
CA GLN A 83 -6.52 29.09 13.15
C GLN A 83 -5.02 29.06 13.41
N GLY A 84 -4.62 28.92 14.69
CA GLY A 84 -3.23 28.93 15.11
C GLY A 84 -2.37 28.00 14.26
N ASN A 85 -1.06 28.24 14.25
CA ASN A 85 -0.04 27.56 13.41
C ASN A 85 0.10 26.04 13.64
N HIS A 86 -1.00 25.30 13.85
CA HIS A 86 -1.03 23.85 13.87
C HIS A 86 -0.81 23.34 12.46
N GLN A 87 0.34 22.70 12.27
CA GLN A 87 0.63 21.96 11.06
C GLN A 87 -0.03 20.58 11.16
N PRO A 88 -0.31 19.92 10.02
CA PRO A 88 -0.80 18.55 10.03
C PRO A 88 0.11 17.62 10.85
N ASN A 89 -0.49 16.73 11.65
CA ASN A 89 0.17 15.72 12.48
C ASN A 89 0.91 16.26 13.72
N ASP A 90 0.76 17.54 14.08
CA ASP A 90 1.38 18.11 15.29
C ASP A 90 0.92 17.39 16.57
N GLU A 91 -0.28 16.82 16.57
CA GLU A 91 -0.82 16.00 17.67
C GLU A 91 -0.09 14.66 17.87
N LEU A 92 0.70 14.22 16.89
CA LEU A 92 1.51 13.00 16.97
C LEU A 92 2.94 13.27 17.41
N LEU A 93 3.34 14.54 17.52
CA LEU A 93 4.69 14.93 17.84
C LEU A 93 5.06 14.47 19.26
N VAL A 94 6.21 13.83 19.40
CA VAL A 94 6.75 13.34 20.67
C VAL A 94 8.07 14.05 20.99
N GLU A 95 8.12 14.63 22.17
CA GLU A 95 9.30 15.27 22.77
C GLU A 95 9.84 14.47 23.97
N PRO A 96 11.12 14.62 24.32
CA PRO A 96 11.66 14.05 25.56
C PRO A 96 10.88 14.53 26.80
N GLY A 97 10.49 13.59 27.66
CA GLY A 97 9.67 13.85 28.83
C GLY A 97 8.18 13.67 28.60
N ASP A 98 7.72 13.56 27.35
CA ASP A 98 6.32 13.34 27.05
C ASP A 98 5.84 12.00 27.58
N LYS A 99 4.57 12.00 28.01
CA LYS A 99 3.89 10.75 28.30
C LYS A 99 3.45 10.12 26.99
N VAL A 100 3.93 8.91 26.72
CA VAL A 100 3.66 8.17 25.48
C VAL A 100 3.07 6.81 25.76
N GLN A 101 2.40 6.27 24.74
CA GLN A 101 1.90 4.91 24.68
C GLN A 101 2.44 4.21 23.44
N VAL A 102 2.73 2.93 23.58
CA VAL A 102 2.97 2.02 22.46
C VAL A 102 2.29 0.68 22.71
N SER A 103 1.82 0.03 21.65
CA SER A 103 1.15 -1.26 21.72
C SER A 103 1.65 -2.20 20.63
N GLY A 104 2.01 -3.42 21.00
CA GLY A 104 2.42 -4.44 20.05
C GLY A 104 3.45 -5.41 20.63
N ARG A 105 4.38 -5.85 19.78
CA ARG A 105 5.31 -6.93 20.08
C ARG A 105 6.40 -6.50 21.05
N ILE A 106 6.55 -7.29 22.11
CA ILE A 106 7.62 -7.21 23.11
C ILE A 106 8.63 -8.34 22.87
N ILE A 107 9.92 -8.01 22.89
CA ILE A 107 11.02 -8.97 22.81
C ILE A 107 11.93 -8.79 24.02
N ALA A 108 12.20 -9.88 24.74
CA ALA A 108 13.08 -9.90 25.91
C ALA A 108 14.17 -10.96 25.74
N VAL A 109 15.37 -10.50 25.42
CA VAL A 109 16.59 -11.30 25.32
C VAL A 109 17.21 -11.42 26.72
N PRO A 110 17.66 -12.61 27.17
CA PRO A 110 18.29 -12.76 28.48
C PRO A 110 19.45 -11.78 28.70
N GLY A 111 19.44 -11.10 29.86
CA GLY A 111 20.47 -10.13 30.24
C GLY A 111 20.39 -8.77 29.52
N LYS A 112 19.36 -8.52 28.71
CA LYS A 112 19.11 -7.22 28.05
C LYS A 112 17.79 -6.62 28.54
N THR A 113 17.68 -5.29 28.46
CA THR A 113 16.41 -4.59 28.66
C THR A 113 15.39 -5.07 27.62
N PRO A 114 14.15 -5.41 28.00
CA PRO A 114 13.08 -5.70 27.06
C PRO A 114 12.83 -4.53 26.10
N VAL A 115 12.40 -4.84 24.89
CA VAL A 115 12.09 -3.84 23.88
C VAL A 115 10.70 -4.03 23.31
N PHE A 116 10.03 -2.92 22.99
CA PHE A 116 8.99 -2.90 21.98
C PHE A 116 9.66 -2.94 20.61
N CYS A 117 9.08 -3.71 19.68
CA CYS A 117 9.55 -3.80 18.31
C CYS A 117 8.46 -3.34 17.35
N ALA A 118 8.81 -2.40 16.44
CA ALA A 118 7.92 -1.98 15.37
C ALA A 118 7.42 -3.20 14.56
N PRO A 119 6.20 -3.14 13.98
CA PRO A 119 5.61 -4.20 13.16
C PRO A 119 6.26 -4.23 11.76
N LEU A 120 7.54 -4.54 11.71
CA LEU A 120 8.30 -4.64 10.46
C LEU A 120 7.72 -5.74 9.56
N ALA A 121 7.80 -5.52 8.25
CA ALA A 121 7.42 -6.53 7.28
C ALA A 121 8.32 -7.77 7.44
N GLU A 122 7.74 -8.86 7.94
CA GLU A 122 8.41 -10.15 8.03
C GLU A 122 8.02 -11.00 6.83
N THR A 123 9.01 -11.57 6.13
CA THR A 123 8.73 -12.61 5.15
C THR A 123 8.02 -13.76 5.86
N ALA A 124 6.80 -14.07 5.42
CA ALA A 124 5.99 -15.16 5.95
C ALA A 124 6.58 -16.53 5.58
N ILE A 125 7.73 -16.85 6.16
CA ILE A 125 8.43 -18.12 5.99
C ILE A 125 7.80 -19.10 6.98
N GLY A 126 7.14 -20.12 6.45
CA GLY A 126 6.67 -21.25 7.24
C GLY A 126 7.86 -22.04 7.76
N TYR A 127 8.16 -21.93 9.05
CA TYR A 127 9.14 -22.79 9.70
C TYR A 127 8.44 -24.05 10.22
N PRO A 128 9.05 -25.24 10.08
CA PRO A 128 8.58 -26.42 10.80
C PRO A 128 8.54 -26.14 12.32
N PRO A 129 7.60 -26.74 13.06
CA PRO A 129 7.50 -26.54 14.50
C PRO A 129 8.84 -26.77 15.23
N GLY A 130 9.27 -25.81 16.03
CA GLY A 130 10.54 -25.83 16.77
C GLY A 130 11.78 -25.45 15.96
N LYS A 131 11.62 -25.09 14.67
CA LYS A 131 12.69 -24.59 13.79
C LYS A 131 12.63 -23.09 13.57
N GLU A 132 11.71 -22.39 14.22
CA GLU A 132 11.57 -20.95 14.15
C GLU A 132 12.89 -20.26 14.58
N PRO A 133 13.31 -19.18 13.90
CA PRO A 133 14.43 -18.37 14.38
C PRO A 133 14.09 -17.73 15.72
N ALA A 134 15.13 -17.33 16.48
CA ALA A 134 14.90 -16.54 17.69
C ALA A 134 14.28 -15.18 17.29
N PRO A 135 13.20 -14.73 17.95
CA PRO A 135 12.65 -13.40 17.73
C PRO A 135 13.75 -12.35 17.91
N SER A 136 13.78 -11.37 17.01
CA SER A 136 14.74 -10.29 17.05
C SER A 136 14.09 -8.99 16.56
N CYS A 137 14.66 -7.87 16.98
CA CYS A 137 14.28 -6.55 16.50
C CYS A 137 15.56 -5.80 16.14
N PRO A 138 15.67 -5.20 14.95
CA PRO A 138 16.75 -4.27 14.64
C PRO A 138 16.75 -3.09 15.62
N ASP A 139 17.92 -2.66 16.07
CA ASP A 139 18.07 -1.63 17.10
C ASP A 139 17.42 -0.30 16.68
N GLU A 140 17.43 0.04 15.39
CA GLU A 140 16.81 1.25 14.84
C GLU A 140 15.27 1.27 14.96
N PHE A 141 14.64 0.10 15.10
CA PHE A 141 13.19 -0.08 15.20
C PHE A 141 12.75 -0.63 16.57
N ALA A 142 13.67 -0.62 17.54
CA ALA A 142 13.43 -1.04 18.92
C ALA A 142 13.28 0.17 19.85
N VAL A 143 12.36 0.07 20.81
CA VAL A 143 12.21 1.02 21.92
C VAL A 143 12.48 0.26 23.21
N LYS A 144 13.44 0.72 24.01
CA LYS A 144 13.75 0.10 25.30
C LYS A 144 12.63 0.37 26.30
N LEU A 145 12.25 -0.63 27.07
CA LEU A 145 11.17 -0.55 28.05
C LEU A 145 11.73 -0.71 29.46
N ASN A 146 12.11 0.40 30.07
CA ASN A 146 12.69 0.41 31.41
C ASN A 146 11.59 0.17 32.45
N GLY A 147 11.80 -0.79 33.36
CA GLY A 147 10.80 -1.11 34.39
C GLY A 147 9.64 -1.99 33.93
N LEU A 148 9.67 -2.53 32.70
CA LEU A 148 8.67 -3.49 32.24
C LEU A 148 8.68 -4.78 33.08
N ASP A 149 7.53 -5.16 33.63
CA ASP A 149 7.34 -6.46 34.28
C ASP A 149 6.91 -7.51 33.26
N LEU A 150 7.83 -8.43 32.93
CA LEU A 150 7.57 -9.50 31.97
C LEU A 150 6.49 -10.48 32.46
N ASP A 151 6.30 -10.65 33.77
CA ASP A 151 5.36 -11.64 34.28
C ASP A 151 3.91 -11.15 34.18
N GLN A 152 3.72 -9.86 33.93
CA GLN A 152 2.44 -9.23 33.63
C GLN A 152 2.14 -9.14 32.11
N VAL A 153 3.03 -9.61 31.23
CA VAL A 153 2.77 -9.65 29.78
C VAL A 153 2.02 -10.94 29.42
N PRO A 154 0.75 -10.85 28.98
CA PRO A 154 -0.06 -12.04 28.72
C PRO A 154 0.47 -12.81 27.50
N GLY A 155 0.45 -14.14 27.59
CA GLY A 155 0.74 -15.01 26.45
C GLY A 155 2.21 -15.00 25.99
N LEU A 156 3.15 -14.59 26.83
CA LEU A 156 4.58 -14.70 26.55
C LEU A 156 4.96 -16.14 26.19
N LYS A 157 5.75 -16.30 25.13
CA LYS A 157 6.34 -17.56 24.70
C LYS A 157 7.86 -17.44 24.69
N THR A 158 8.55 -18.53 24.94
CA THR A 158 10.01 -18.60 24.84
C THR A 158 10.39 -19.36 23.57
N ILE A 159 11.10 -18.69 22.66
CA ILE A 159 11.62 -19.28 21.42
C ILE A 159 13.13 -19.11 21.44
N LYS A 160 13.86 -20.24 21.47
CA LYS A 160 15.34 -20.26 21.53
C LYS A 160 15.91 -19.36 22.64
N GLY A 161 15.29 -19.37 23.81
CA GLY A 161 15.71 -18.60 24.99
C GLY A 161 15.27 -17.13 25.01
N VAL A 162 14.64 -16.63 23.94
CA VAL A 162 14.08 -15.26 23.87
C VAL A 162 12.60 -15.29 24.20
N ARG A 163 12.16 -14.47 25.17
CA ARG A 163 10.73 -14.31 25.49
C ARG A 163 10.11 -13.29 24.53
N THR A 164 8.95 -13.62 23.96
CA THR A 164 8.21 -12.72 23.05
C THR A 164 6.71 -12.80 23.34
N GLY A 165 6.02 -11.67 23.21
CA GLY A 165 4.55 -11.56 23.40
C GLY A 165 4.04 -10.19 23.02
N GLY A 166 2.81 -9.87 23.38
CA GLY A 166 2.17 -8.59 23.07
C GLY A 166 1.76 -7.84 24.32
N ALA A 167 2.04 -6.54 24.39
CA ALA A 167 1.61 -5.67 25.47
C ALA A 167 1.32 -4.24 24.98
N THR A 168 0.54 -3.51 25.76
CA THR A 168 0.47 -2.05 25.69
C THR A 168 1.22 -1.49 26.87
N VAL A 169 2.07 -0.49 26.63
CA VAL A 169 2.83 0.18 27.68
C VAL A 169 2.65 1.68 27.58
N THR A 170 2.54 2.33 28.73
CA THR A 170 2.48 3.79 28.85
C THR A 170 3.57 4.24 29.81
N GLY A 171 4.28 5.30 29.48
CA GLY A 171 5.40 5.79 30.30
C GLY A 171 5.92 7.13 29.80
N LEU A 172 7.08 7.53 30.32
CA LEU A 172 7.76 8.76 29.88
C LEU A 172 8.76 8.43 28.78
N TRP A 173 8.74 9.20 27.70
CA TRP A 173 9.64 9.05 26.57
C TRP A 173 10.99 9.74 26.83
N GLY A 174 12.09 9.07 26.50
CA GLY A 174 13.42 9.68 26.51
C GLY A 174 14.46 8.75 25.88
N ASP A 175 15.38 9.29 25.08
CA ASP A 175 16.52 8.55 24.50
C ASP A 175 16.15 7.21 23.83
N ARG A 176 15.06 7.19 23.05
CA ARG A 176 14.52 5.99 22.39
C ARG A 176 14.11 4.88 23.38
N SER A 177 13.72 5.29 24.58
CA SER A 177 13.24 4.44 25.66
C SER A 177 11.97 5.00 26.28
N ILE A 178 11.23 4.10 26.91
CA ILE A 178 10.06 4.41 27.71
C ILE A 178 10.34 3.94 29.13
N ASP A 179 10.29 4.88 30.08
CA ASP A 179 10.23 4.57 31.49
C ASP A 179 8.79 4.15 31.82
N VAL A 180 8.58 2.84 31.87
CA VAL A 180 7.25 2.22 31.94
C VAL A 180 6.60 2.57 33.28
N GLN A 181 5.41 3.19 33.21
CA GLN A 181 4.58 3.51 34.37
C GLN A 181 3.36 2.59 34.47
N GLN A 182 2.85 2.14 33.32
CA GLN A 182 1.68 1.29 33.23
C GLN A 182 1.87 0.26 32.11
N GLN A 183 1.34 -0.94 32.32
CA GLN A 183 1.28 -1.97 31.30
C GLN A 183 -0.09 -2.65 31.30
N SER A 184 -0.56 -3.04 30.13
CA SER A 184 -1.81 -3.74 29.93
C SER A 184 -1.71 -4.69 28.74
N ARG A 185 -2.82 -5.36 28.42
CA ARG A 185 -2.88 -6.23 27.24
C ARG A 185 -2.66 -5.41 25.97
N GLU A 186 -2.04 -6.04 24.98
CA GLU A 186 -1.93 -5.49 23.62
C GLU A 186 -3.31 -5.04 23.09
N ILE A 187 -3.34 -3.82 22.55
CA ILE A 187 -4.49 -3.28 21.83
C ILE A 187 -4.38 -3.79 20.40
N THR A 188 -5.28 -4.69 20.03
CA THR A 188 -5.43 -5.07 18.62
C THR A 188 -6.21 -3.97 17.91
N PRO A 189 -5.62 -3.26 16.94
CA PRO A 189 -6.37 -2.29 16.16
C PRO A 189 -7.53 -3.00 15.46
N PRO A 190 -8.70 -2.35 15.34
CA PRO A 190 -9.78 -2.92 14.56
C PRO A 190 -9.30 -3.15 13.12
N PRO A 191 -9.78 -4.20 12.43
CA PRO A 191 -9.46 -4.39 11.03
C PRO A 191 -9.78 -3.11 10.26
N THR A 192 -8.84 -2.63 9.45
CA THR A 192 -9.09 -1.49 8.56
C THR A 192 -10.25 -1.86 7.64
N ALA A 193 -11.34 -1.12 7.74
CA ALA A 193 -12.48 -1.32 6.87
C ALA A 193 -12.06 -1.04 5.42
N GLU A 194 -12.50 -1.88 4.48
CA GLU A 194 -12.36 -1.55 3.06
C GLU A 194 -13.07 -0.21 2.81
N PRO A 195 -12.41 0.78 2.17
CA PRO A 195 -13.04 2.05 1.91
C PRO A 195 -14.25 1.85 0.99
N LYS A 196 -15.28 2.66 1.23
CA LYS A 196 -16.50 2.63 0.44
C LYS A 196 -16.27 3.38 -0.86
N LEU A 197 -16.93 2.92 -1.93
CA LEU A 197 -16.98 3.65 -3.20
C LEU A 197 -17.54 5.07 -2.96
N PRO A 198 -16.82 6.16 -3.32
CA PRO A 198 -17.27 7.52 -3.01
C PRO A 198 -18.54 7.94 -3.76
N CYS A 199 -18.78 7.41 -4.96
CA CYS A 199 -19.97 7.74 -5.73
C CYS A 199 -21.19 6.97 -5.24
N ALA A 200 -22.32 7.66 -5.13
CA ALA A 200 -23.62 7.02 -4.99
C ALA A 200 -23.92 6.12 -6.20
N ALA A 201 -24.64 5.03 -5.95
CA ALA A 201 -25.16 4.22 -7.04
C ALA A 201 -26.18 5.03 -7.86
N PRO A 202 -26.21 4.87 -9.20
CA PRO A 202 -27.24 5.49 -10.02
C PRO A 202 -28.63 4.93 -9.65
N PRO A 203 -29.74 5.60 -10.03
CA PRO A 203 -31.08 5.05 -9.88
C PRO A 203 -31.18 3.65 -10.50
N GLY A 204 -31.69 2.68 -9.74
CA GLY A 204 -31.73 1.27 -10.14
C GLY A 204 -30.47 0.46 -9.82
N GLY A 205 -29.43 1.09 -9.26
CA GLY A 205 -28.18 0.45 -8.87
C GLY A 205 -27.16 0.31 -10.01
N TRP A 206 -25.95 -0.15 -9.67
CA TRP A 206 -24.91 -0.41 -10.67
C TRP A 206 -25.26 -1.64 -11.51
N PRO A 207 -25.35 -1.52 -12.85
CA PRO A 207 -25.65 -2.65 -13.71
C PRO A 207 -24.48 -3.64 -13.76
N SER A 208 -24.79 -4.92 -13.88
CA SER A 208 -23.78 -5.95 -14.15
C SER A 208 -23.41 -5.90 -15.64
N LYS A 209 -22.25 -5.30 -15.97
CA LYS A 209 -21.77 -5.19 -17.35
C LYS A 209 -20.25 -5.38 -17.44
N PRO A 210 -19.71 -5.85 -18.59
CA PRO A 210 -18.28 -5.95 -18.81
C PRO A 210 -17.57 -4.61 -18.66
N SER A 211 -16.28 -4.67 -18.32
CA SER A 211 -15.38 -3.52 -18.27
C SER A 211 -14.29 -3.69 -19.32
N ASN A 212 -14.00 -2.64 -20.10
CA ASN A 212 -12.89 -2.62 -21.06
C ASN A 212 -11.63 -1.93 -20.49
N ILE A 213 -11.46 -1.91 -19.16
CA ILE A 213 -10.40 -1.14 -18.48
C ILE A 213 -8.98 -1.43 -19.00
N TYR A 214 -8.73 -2.66 -19.48
CA TYR A 214 -7.44 -3.09 -20.01
C TYR A 214 -7.24 -2.81 -21.51
N SER A 215 -8.19 -2.15 -22.17
CA SER A 215 -8.09 -1.83 -23.59
C SER A 215 -6.99 -0.80 -23.87
N ALA A 216 -6.41 -0.83 -25.08
CA ALA A 216 -5.37 0.12 -25.47
C ALA A 216 -5.81 1.60 -25.41
N PRO A 217 -7.03 1.99 -25.84
CA PRO A 217 -7.50 3.37 -25.73
C PRO A 217 -7.59 3.86 -24.28
N VAL A 218 -8.05 3.01 -23.36
CA VAL A 218 -8.13 3.35 -21.93
C VAL A 218 -6.74 3.56 -21.34
N ARG A 219 -5.79 2.63 -21.60
CA ARG A 219 -4.40 2.79 -21.12
C ARG A 219 -3.73 4.05 -21.67
N ALA A 220 -3.95 4.37 -22.94
CA ALA A 220 -3.41 5.58 -23.56
C ALA A 220 -3.99 6.85 -22.92
N PHE A 221 -5.29 6.87 -22.62
CA PHE A 221 -5.91 7.99 -21.91
C PHE A 221 -5.30 8.18 -20.52
N LEU A 222 -5.17 7.12 -19.73
CA LEU A 222 -4.64 7.20 -18.38
C LEU A 222 -3.19 7.70 -18.38
N ALA A 223 -2.34 7.16 -19.26
CA ALA A 223 -0.95 7.60 -19.39
C ALA A 223 -0.84 9.08 -19.80
N ALA A 224 -1.66 9.53 -20.75
CA ALA A 224 -1.67 10.92 -21.21
C ALA A 224 -2.17 11.92 -20.13
N ASN A 225 -2.91 11.43 -19.13
CA ASN A 225 -3.50 12.25 -18.07
C ASN A 225 -2.92 11.92 -16.68
N ALA A 226 -1.77 11.25 -16.59
CA ALA A 226 -1.18 10.81 -15.31
C ALA A 226 -0.92 11.98 -14.33
N GLY A 227 -0.71 13.20 -14.83
CA GLY A 227 -0.60 14.41 -14.02
C GLY A 227 -1.93 15.05 -13.60
N GLN A 228 -3.07 14.43 -13.91
CA GLN A 228 -4.41 14.93 -13.58
C GLN A 228 -5.26 13.89 -12.86
N VAL A 229 -5.10 12.60 -13.21
CA VAL A 229 -5.95 11.52 -12.70
C VAL A 229 -5.19 10.51 -11.84
N TYR A 230 -5.93 9.78 -10.99
CA TYR A 230 -5.45 8.66 -10.18
C TYR A 230 -6.33 7.42 -10.39
N GLY A 231 -5.73 6.23 -10.40
CA GLY A 231 -6.38 4.97 -10.68
C GLY A 231 -6.21 4.51 -12.14
N PRO A 232 -7.05 3.58 -12.63
CA PRO A 232 -8.37 3.20 -12.12
C PRO A 232 -8.33 2.16 -11.00
N ILE A 233 -9.19 2.31 -10.00
CA ILE A 233 -9.34 1.37 -8.87
C ILE A 233 -10.63 0.57 -9.02
N THR A 234 -10.55 -0.75 -8.82
CA THR A 234 -11.71 -1.63 -8.93
C THR A 234 -12.46 -1.74 -7.60
N PHE A 235 -13.76 -1.48 -7.62
CA PHE A 235 -14.67 -1.65 -6.49
C PHE A 235 -15.75 -2.69 -6.76
N TYR A 236 -16.16 -3.36 -5.68
CA TYR A 236 -17.20 -4.40 -5.66
C TYR A 236 -18.31 -4.03 -4.68
N PRO A 237 -19.12 -2.99 -4.96
CA PRO A 237 -20.06 -2.42 -3.99
C PRO A 237 -21.11 -3.42 -3.48
N ASN A 238 -21.40 -4.47 -4.25
CA ASN A 238 -22.34 -5.54 -3.89
C ASN A 238 -21.65 -6.92 -3.81
N GLY A 239 -20.37 -6.96 -3.43
CA GLY A 239 -19.58 -8.19 -3.28
C GLY A 239 -18.94 -8.70 -4.57
N ARG A 240 -18.20 -9.81 -4.48
CA ARG A 240 -17.35 -10.35 -5.57
C ARG A 240 -17.98 -11.50 -6.36
N SER A 241 -19.30 -11.67 -6.28
CA SER A 241 -19.99 -12.73 -7.03
C SER A 241 -19.93 -12.47 -8.54
N ARG A 242 -20.04 -13.52 -9.37
CA ARG A 242 -19.96 -13.42 -10.83
C ARG A 242 -20.97 -12.44 -11.46
N ASN A 243 -22.10 -12.23 -10.80
CA ASN A 243 -23.16 -11.34 -11.27
C ASN A 243 -23.12 -9.96 -10.57
N ALA A 244 -22.24 -9.76 -9.60
CA ALA A 244 -22.12 -8.48 -8.91
C ALA A 244 -21.52 -7.42 -9.85
N PRO A 245 -22.01 -6.16 -9.77
CA PRO A 245 -21.44 -5.07 -10.53
C PRO A 245 -20.01 -4.80 -10.10
N VAL A 246 -19.16 -4.57 -11.09
CA VAL A 246 -17.81 -4.04 -10.91
C VAL A 246 -17.85 -2.56 -11.28
N VAL A 247 -17.30 -1.70 -10.43
CA VAL A 247 -17.22 -0.25 -10.66
C VAL A 247 -15.77 0.17 -10.68
N MET A 248 -15.35 0.88 -11.74
CA MET A 248 -14.04 1.51 -11.78
C MET A 248 -14.16 2.91 -11.20
N MET A 249 -13.30 3.21 -10.22
CA MET A 249 -13.13 4.55 -9.70
C MET A 249 -11.94 5.22 -10.38
N LEU A 250 -12.14 6.44 -10.87
CA LEU A 250 -11.11 7.32 -11.43
C LEU A 250 -11.10 8.61 -10.60
N GLY A 251 -10.00 8.86 -9.91
CA GLY A 251 -9.78 10.11 -9.18
C GLY A 251 -9.34 11.21 -10.11
N VAL A 252 -9.77 12.44 -9.86
CA VAL A 252 -9.28 13.67 -10.53
C VAL A 252 -8.69 14.57 -9.46
N ALA A 253 -7.37 14.72 -9.49
CA ALA A 253 -6.65 15.58 -8.55
C ALA A 253 -6.56 17.01 -9.05
N HIS A 254 -6.36 17.17 -10.37
CA HIS A 254 -6.20 18.46 -11.02
C HIS A 254 -7.18 18.57 -12.19
N GLY A 255 -7.88 19.70 -12.29
CA GLY A 255 -8.81 20.01 -13.38
C GLY A 255 -10.29 19.73 -13.06
N ASP A 256 -11.11 19.73 -14.10
CA ASP A 256 -12.56 19.60 -13.98
C ASP A 256 -13.02 18.14 -14.02
N VAL A 257 -13.67 17.68 -12.94
CA VAL A 257 -14.15 16.31 -12.77
C VAL A 257 -15.13 15.91 -13.88
N ALA A 258 -16.01 16.82 -14.29
CA ALA A 258 -17.02 16.53 -15.30
C ALA A 258 -16.43 16.41 -16.71
N ALA A 259 -15.45 17.26 -17.05
CA ALA A 259 -14.73 17.22 -18.31
C ALA A 259 -13.90 15.94 -18.45
N VAL A 260 -13.16 15.55 -17.40
CA VAL A 260 -12.41 14.29 -17.38
C VAL A 260 -13.36 13.10 -17.52
N ARG A 261 -14.48 13.08 -16.79
CA ARG A 261 -15.51 12.05 -16.94
C ARG A 261 -15.99 11.94 -18.39
N ALA A 262 -16.43 13.05 -18.99
CA ALA A 262 -16.94 13.07 -20.34
C ALA A 262 -15.89 12.63 -21.38
N ALA A 263 -14.61 12.93 -21.15
CA ALA A 263 -13.52 12.48 -22.01
C ALA A 263 -13.23 10.99 -21.84
N PHE A 264 -13.19 10.49 -20.59
CA PHE A 264 -12.91 9.08 -20.30
C PHE A 264 -14.02 8.14 -20.77
N GLU A 265 -15.29 8.54 -20.65
CA GLU A 265 -16.45 7.76 -21.10
C GLU A 265 -16.47 7.54 -22.64
N LYS A 266 -15.69 8.31 -23.43
CA LYS A 266 -15.52 8.06 -24.87
C LYS A 266 -14.66 6.83 -25.16
N VAL A 267 -13.78 6.45 -24.24
CA VAL A 267 -12.85 5.31 -24.40
C VAL A 267 -13.16 4.16 -23.45
N TYR A 268 -13.82 4.43 -22.32
CA TYR A 268 -14.17 3.45 -21.31
C TYR A 268 -15.65 3.03 -21.38
N SER A 269 -15.86 1.73 -21.52
CA SER A 269 -17.16 1.06 -21.43
C SER A 269 -17.20 0.22 -20.15
N GLY A 270 -17.90 0.71 -19.12
CA GLY A 270 -18.10 0.02 -17.85
C GLY A 270 -18.82 0.90 -16.84
N ASN A 271 -18.96 0.45 -15.59
CA ASN A 271 -19.45 1.32 -14.53
C ASN A 271 -18.30 2.22 -14.09
N LEU A 272 -18.59 3.51 -13.96
CA LEU A 272 -17.59 4.54 -13.70
C LEU A 272 -18.03 5.44 -12.55
N CYS A 273 -17.16 5.52 -11.54
CA CYS A 273 -17.19 6.54 -10.51
C CYS A 273 -16.03 7.51 -10.77
N VAL A 274 -16.33 8.75 -11.14
CA VAL A 274 -15.31 9.81 -11.21
C VAL A 274 -15.53 10.76 -10.05
N THR A 275 -14.48 11.02 -9.27
CA THR A 275 -14.52 11.84 -8.05
C THR A 275 -13.25 12.67 -7.90
N SER A 276 -13.29 13.73 -7.09
CA SER A 276 -12.09 14.49 -6.73
C SER A 276 -11.21 13.71 -5.76
N VAL A 277 -9.90 13.77 -5.93
CA VAL A 277 -8.92 13.17 -5.02
C VAL A 277 -7.80 14.15 -4.70
N LEU A 278 -6.92 13.82 -3.76
CA LEU A 278 -5.83 14.70 -3.35
C LEU A 278 -4.66 14.68 -4.34
N MET A 279 -4.30 13.49 -4.83
CA MET A 279 -3.11 13.27 -5.65
C MET A 279 -3.46 12.58 -6.97
N SER A 280 -2.80 13.02 -8.06
CA SER A 280 -2.76 12.30 -9.33
C SER A 280 -1.75 11.15 -9.28
N GLU A 281 -1.67 10.31 -10.31
CA GLU A 281 -0.60 9.30 -10.44
C GLU A 281 0.79 9.93 -10.38
N ALA A 282 1.00 11.05 -11.08
CA ALA A 282 2.30 11.74 -11.08
C ALA A 282 2.64 12.34 -9.71
N ASP A 283 1.65 12.84 -8.95
CA ASP A 283 1.87 13.32 -7.58
C ASP A 283 2.23 12.15 -6.64
N SER A 284 1.49 11.04 -6.76
CA SER A 284 1.71 9.81 -6.01
C SER A 284 3.12 9.27 -6.23
N ASP A 285 3.58 9.21 -7.48
CA ASP A 285 4.93 8.77 -7.83
C ASP A 285 6.00 9.71 -7.27
N ARG A 286 5.84 11.03 -7.40
CA ARG A 286 6.75 12.02 -6.82
C ARG A 286 6.86 11.87 -5.30
N VAL A 287 5.73 11.74 -4.61
CA VAL A 287 5.69 11.57 -3.14
C VAL A 287 6.35 10.25 -2.75
N ARG A 288 6.05 9.15 -3.43
CA ARG A 288 6.66 7.85 -3.21
C ARG A 288 8.18 7.89 -3.37
N GLU A 289 8.68 8.46 -4.45
CA GLU A 289 10.12 8.61 -4.68
C GLU A 289 10.81 9.43 -3.58
N ALA A 290 10.19 10.51 -3.12
CA ALA A 290 10.71 11.32 -2.04
C ALA A 290 10.73 10.55 -0.69
N LEU A 291 9.67 9.80 -0.39
CA LEU A 291 9.57 8.96 0.79
C LEU A 291 10.57 7.80 0.77
N ASP A 292 10.81 7.18 -0.39
CA ASP A 292 11.81 6.11 -0.53
C ASP A 292 13.20 6.58 -0.10
N GLN A 293 13.58 7.82 -0.42
CA GLN A 293 14.84 8.39 0.06
C GLN A 293 14.87 8.57 1.58
N ILE A 294 13.73 8.81 2.22
CA ILE A 294 13.62 8.96 3.68
C ILE A 294 13.67 7.60 4.36
N VAL A 295 13.00 6.58 3.82
CA VAL A 295 13.01 5.21 4.38
C VAL A 295 14.42 4.61 4.43
N THR A 296 15.31 4.97 3.50
CA THR A 296 16.71 4.52 3.57
C THR A 296 17.49 5.08 4.77
N LYS A 297 17.01 6.17 5.39
CA LYS A 297 17.60 6.81 6.57
C LYS A 297 17.05 6.16 7.84
N LYS A 298 17.61 5.01 8.19
CA LYS A 298 17.20 4.18 9.33
C LYS A 298 17.13 4.93 10.67
N ASP A 299 17.93 5.97 10.85
CA ASP A 299 17.95 6.79 12.06
C ASP A 299 16.62 7.50 12.31
N LEU A 300 15.86 7.82 11.24
CA LEU A 300 14.54 8.44 11.33
C LEU A 300 13.44 7.47 11.79
N GLY A 301 13.72 6.16 11.88
CA GLY A 301 12.76 5.16 12.36
C GLY A 301 11.55 4.96 11.45
N VAL A 302 11.60 5.44 10.21
CA VAL A 302 10.59 5.16 9.17
C VAL A 302 10.85 3.77 8.59
N TYR A 303 9.84 2.90 8.61
CA TYR A 303 10.00 1.51 8.15
C TYR A 303 9.03 1.11 7.04
N GLN A 304 8.01 1.92 6.76
CA GLN A 304 7.08 1.69 5.66
C GLN A 304 6.59 3.02 5.08
N SER A 305 6.51 3.08 3.76
CA SER A 305 5.90 4.18 3.01
C SER A 305 5.08 3.63 1.85
N GLY A 306 4.18 4.45 1.32
CA GLY A 306 3.45 4.20 0.08
C GLY A 306 3.41 5.44 -0.81
N GLY A 307 2.84 5.27 -2.00
CA GLY A 307 2.33 6.41 -2.78
C GLY A 307 1.00 6.89 -2.19
N ALA A 308 0.19 7.55 -2.99
CA ALA A 308 -1.16 7.93 -2.59
C ALA A 308 -1.94 6.72 -2.03
N GLY A 309 -2.78 6.96 -1.03
CA GLY A 309 -3.65 5.92 -0.48
C GLY A 309 -4.52 5.27 -1.57
N MET A 310 -5.23 4.19 -1.23
CA MET A 310 -5.96 3.39 -2.23
C MET A 310 -6.98 4.19 -3.07
N MET A 311 -7.40 5.37 -2.61
CA MET A 311 -8.33 6.25 -3.31
C MET A 311 -7.74 7.60 -3.77
N GLY A 312 -6.42 7.71 -3.88
CA GLY A 312 -5.76 8.96 -4.27
C GLY A 312 -5.72 9.99 -3.13
N GLY A 313 -5.87 9.52 -1.89
CA GLY A 313 -5.73 10.33 -0.66
C GLY A 313 -4.26 10.43 -0.22
N PRO A 314 -4.01 10.94 1.01
CA PRO A 314 -2.65 11.07 1.55
C PRO A 314 -1.86 9.75 1.49
N ALA A 315 -0.54 9.87 1.37
CA ALA A 315 0.37 8.75 1.33
C ALA A 315 0.62 8.22 2.74
N PRO A 316 0.34 6.93 3.02
CA PRO A 316 0.58 6.36 4.33
C PRO A 316 2.09 6.24 4.60
N ILE A 317 2.51 6.64 5.79
CA ILE A 317 3.87 6.46 6.28
C ILE A 317 3.84 5.90 7.69
N SER A 318 4.53 4.78 7.91
CA SER A 318 4.65 4.15 9.23
C SER A 318 6.06 4.31 9.77
N LEU A 319 6.12 4.74 11.03
CA LEU A 319 7.36 5.10 11.69
C LEU A 319 7.29 4.80 13.19
N LEU A 320 8.45 4.65 13.81
CA LEU A 320 8.53 4.29 15.21
C LEU A 320 8.02 5.42 16.12
N VAL A 321 8.49 6.64 15.91
CA VAL A 321 8.15 7.82 16.73
C VAL A 321 8.22 9.09 15.88
N TYR A 322 7.19 9.93 15.95
CA TYR A 322 7.14 11.18 15.19
C TYR A 322 7.80 12.31 16.00
N THR A 323 9.04 12.64 15.68
CA THR A 323 9.82 13.69 16.35
C THR A 323 9.97 14.92 15.44
N GLU A 324 10.45 16.04 15.99
CA GLU A 324 10.77 17.24 15.20
C GLU A 324 11.78 16.96 14.07
N GLN A 325 12.75 16.07 14.30
CA GLN A 325 13.70 15.65 13.26
C GLN A 325 12.98 14.94 12.11
N VAL A 326 12.04 14.04 12.42
CA VAL A 326 11.26 13.30 11.42
C VAL A 326 10.31 14.24 10.68
N LYS A 327 9.62 15.12 11.40
CA LYS A 327 8.76 16.18 10.83
C LYS A 327 9.54 17.06 9.87
N ALA A 328 10.72 17.55 10.26
CA ALA A 328 11.58 18.35 9.40
C ALA A 328 12.06 17.58 8.16
N ALA A 329 12.33 16.28 8.29
CA ALA A 329 12.70 15.42 7.16
C ALA A 329 11.54 15.18 6.19
N LEU A 330 10.31 15.10 6.68
CA LEU A 330 9.09 14.91 5.88
C LEU A 330 8.55 16.21 5.30
N ALA A 331 8.85 17.37 5.88
CA ALA A 331 8.32 18.66 5.44
C ALA A 331 8.51 18.94 3.92
N PRO A 332 9.66 18.62 3.29
CA PRO A 332 9.84 18.82 1.83
C PRO A 332 8.91 17.95 0.96
N VAL A 333 8.35 16.86 1.50
CA VAL A 333 7.40 16.01 0.78
C VAL A 333 6.02 16.67 0.70
N GLY A 334 5.67 17.47 1.72
CA GLY A 334 4.36 18.08 1.95
C GLY A 334 3.61 17.35 3.04
N LEU A 335 3.60 17.88 4.27
CA LEU A 335 2.99 17.20 5.44
C LEU A 335 1.48 16.97 5.29
N ASP A 336 0.80 17.79 4.50
CA ASP A 336 -0.61 17.67 4.12
C ASP A 336 -0.89 16.53 3.13
N LEU A 337 0.15 16.00 2.49
CA LEU A 337 0.08 14.86 1.57
C LEU A 337 0.34 13.52 2.28
N LEU A 338 0.58 13.52 3.60
CA LEU A 338 0.99 12.34 4.36
C LEU A 338 -0.06 11.94 5.40
N ASP A 339 -0.32 10.64 5.50
CA ASP A 339 -1.04 10.01 6.61
C ASP A 339 -0.01 9.35 7.54
N VAL A 340 0.36 10.06 8.61
CA VAL A 340 1.43 9.64 9.52
C VAL A 340 0.90 8.65 10.55
N HIS A 341 1.50 7.46 10.60
CA HIS A 341 1.22 6.44 11.59
C HIS A 341 2.46 6.20 12.44
N SER A 342 2.48 6.76 13.65
CA SER A 342 3.51 6.44 14.64
C SER A 342 3.10 5.28 15.55
N ASP A 343 4.05 4.41 15.88
CA ASP A 343 3.84 3.33 16.87
C ASP A 343 3.88 3.89 18.31
N VAL A 344 4.84 4.77 18.59
CA VAL A 344 4.91 5.55 19.82
C VAL A 344 4.08 6.82 19.64
N ARG A 345 3.03 6.96 20.45
CA ARG A 345 2.06 8.06 20.38
C ARG A 345 2.00 8.83 21.68
N PRO A 346 1.83 10.17 21.66
CA PRO A 346 1.52 10.94 22.85
C PRO A 346 0.23 10.46 23.52
N VAL A 347 0.18 10.53 24.85
CA VAL A 347 -1.06 10.35 25.63
C VAL A 347 -1.54 11.72 26.08
N SER A 348 -2.61 12.20 25.47
CA SER A 348 -3.33 13.42 25.87
C SER A 348 -4.13 13.23 27.16
#